data_AF-A0A9Q4GH68-F1
#
_entry.id   AF-A0A9Q4GH68-F1
#
_cell.length_a   1.000
_cell.length_b   1.000
_cell.length_c   1.000
_cell.angle_alpha   90.00
_cell.angle_beta   90.00
_cell.angle_gamma   90.00
#
_symmetry.space_group_name_H-M   'P 1'
#
loop_
_entity.id
_entity.type
_entity.pdbx_description
1 polymer ?
#
loop_
_entity_poly.entity_id
_entity_poly.type
_entity_poly.pdbx_seq_one_letter_code
_entity_poly.pdbx_strand_id
1 'polypeptide(L)'
;MGYGNRGAVETEKTYTKGTFLRRMKVVTVGIDTDSVDALRDEEHEVSSTDAFGADALREAGVEDADAVVIGGGYPTQVVVAKEMNPDARVLFVSDEVPGFVRGNADLILSDELADRVVEALETDENV
;
A
#
# COMPACT_ATOMS: atom_id res chain seq x y z
N MET A 1 -61.06 -10.94 -6.47
CA MET A 1 -60.66 -9.64 -7.05
C MET A 1 -60.36 -8.67 -5.93
N GLY A 2 -59.24 -7.96 -5.99
CA GLY A 2 -58.93 -6.85 -5.08
C GLY A 2 -57.45 -6.79 -4.73
N TYR A 3 -56.67 -6.13 -5.59
CA TYR A 3 -55.23 -5.92 -5.46
C TYR A 3 -54.90 -5.01 -4.26
N GLY A 4 -54.11 -5.54 -3.31
CA GLY A 4 -53.47 -4.78 -2.24
C GLY A 4 -52.05 -4.42 -2.64
N ASN A 5 -51.75 -3.13 -2.57
CA ASN A 5 -50.63 -2.46 -3.23
C ASN A 5 -49.27 -2.78 -2.58
N ARG A 6 -48.24 -2.81 -3.44
CA ARG A 6 -46.82 -2.91 -3.11
C ARG A 6 -46.39 -1.66 -2.31
N GLY A 7 -46.23 -1.82 -1.01
CA GLY A 7 -45.50 -0.87 -0.16
C GLY A 7 -44.05 -1.29 -0.11
N ALA A 8 -43.16 -0.37 -0.47
CA ALA A 8 -41.73 -0.55 -0.65
C ALA A 8 -41.08 -1.38 0.48
N VAL A 9 -40.45 -2.49 0.09
CA VAL A 9 -39.23 -2.94 0.76
C VAL A 9 -38.19 -1.86 0.48
N GLU A 10 -38.08 -0.89 1.40
CA GLU A 10 -36.82 -0.16 1.56
C GLU A 10 -35.79 -1.22 1.98
N THR A 11 -35.17 -1.80 0.96
CA THR A 11 -33.85 -2.38 1.12
C THR A 11 -32.94 -1.21 1.47
N GLU A 12 -32.87 -0.85 2.74
CA GLU A 12 -31.63 -0.36 3.30
C GLU A 12 -30.63 -1.48 3.01
N LYS A 13 -29.99 -1.39 1.83
CA LYS A 13 -28.62 -1.81 1.68
C LYS A 13 -27.86 -0.95 2.68
N THR A 14 -27.87 -1.38 3.94
CA THR A 14 -26.72 -1.20 4.78
C THR A 14 -25.61 -1.85 3.96
N TYR A 15 -24.84 -1.01 3.26
CA TYR A 15 -23.52 -1.37 2.84
C TYR A 15 -22.77 -1.60 4.15
N THR A 16 -22.96 -2.77 4.74
CA THR A 16 -21.92 -3.40 5.52
C THR A 16 -20.75 -3.41 4.55
N LYS A 17 -19.79 -2.48 4.71
CA LYS A 17 -18.47 -2.56 4.09
C LYS A 17 -17.86 -3.87 4.60
N GLY A 18 -18.38 -4.98 4.09
CA GLY A 18 -17.74 -6.28 4.08
C GLY A 18 -16.77 -6.28 2.93
N THR A 19 -15.88 -5.27 2.89
CA THR A 19 -14.58 -5.52 2.31
C THR A 19 -13.96 -6.46 3.33
N PHE A 20 -13.76 -7.71 2.93
CA PHE A 20 -12.62 -8.46 3.43
C PHE A 20 -11.40 -7.60 3.07
N LEU A 21 -11.12 -6.54 3.83
CA LEU A 21 -9.86 -5.82 3.74
C LEU A 21 -8.86 -6.88 4.14
N ARG A 22 -8.17 -7.40 3.13
CA ARG A 22 -7.03 -8.28 3.34
C ARG A 22 -6.05 -7.41 4.11
N ARG A 23 -6.04 -7.53 5.45
CA ARG A 23 -5.10 -6.86 6.33
C ARG A 23 -3.71 -7.11 5.74
N MET A 24 -3.13 -6.10 5.10
CA MET A 24 -1.81 -6.20 4.49
C MET A 24 -0.78 -5.64 5.46
N LYS A 25 0.36 -6.32 5.54
CA LYS A 25 1.52 -5.81 6.22
C LYS A 25 2.29 -4.92 5.25
N VAL A 26 2.33 -3.63 5.54
CA VAL A 26 2.97 -2.62 4.70
C VAL A 26 4.14 -2.02 5.46
N VAL A 27 5.32 -2.08 4.87
CA VAL A 27 6.51 -1.43 5.41
C VAL A 27 6.77 -0.15 4.64
N THR A 28 6.88 0.99 5.32
CA THR A 28 7.22 2.27 4.69
C THR A 28 8.62 2.72 5.09
N VAL A 29 9.39 3.24 4.13
CA VAL A 29 10.77 3.69 4.34
C VAL A 29 10.92 5.12 3.86
N GLY A 30 11.10 6.05 4.79
CA GLY A 30 11.31 7.47 4.46
C GLY A 30 10.19 8.11 3.64
N ILE A 31 8.94 7.75 3.95
CA ILE A 31 7.69 8.29 3.40
C ILE A 31 7.08 9.24 4.42
N ASP A 32 6.36 10.26 3.97
CA ASP A 32 5.65 11.20 4.83
C ASP A 32 4.64 10.53 5.76
N THR A 33 4.46 11.15 6.94
CA THR A 33 3.58 10.61 7.99
C THR A 33 2.12 10.55 7.54
N ASP A 34 1.66 11.48 6.69
CA ASP A 34 0.29 11.49 6.15
C ASP A 34 -0.03 10.22 5.35
N SER A 35 0.91 9.73 4.52
CA SER A 35 0.75 8.48 3.76
C SER A 35 0.72 7.25 4.68
N VAL A 36 1.49 7.29 5.78
CA VAL A 36 1.51 6.23 6.80
C VAL A 36 0.20 6.21 7.58
N ASP A 37 -0.34 7.38 7.94
CA ASP A 37 -1.63 7.50 8.63
C ASP A 37 -2.78 7.02 7.74
N ALA A 38 -2.78 7.34 6.45
CA ALA A 38 -3.79 6.85 5.50
C ALA A 38 -3.83 5.32 5.42
N LEU A 39 -2.67 4.66 5.40
CA LEU A 39 -2.58 3.20 5.43
C LEU A 39 -3.09 2.62 6.76
N ARG A 40 -2.86 3.31 7.88
CA ARG A 40 -3.35 2.88 9.20
C ARG A 40 -4.86 3.07 9.33
N ASP A 41 -5.43 4.10 8.73
CA ASP A 41 -6.87 4.38 8.74
C ASP A 41 -7.68 3.26 8.04
N GLU A 42 -7.13 2.68 6.97
CA GLU A 42 -7.69 1.51 6.28
C GLU A 42 -7.34 0.15 6.97
N GLU A 43 -6.99 0.20 8.27
CA GLU A 43 -6.74 -0.97 9.13
C GLU A 43 -5.53 -1.85 8.73
N HIS A 44 -4.62 -1.39 7.87
CA HIS A 44 -3.40 -2.12 7.51
C HIS A 44 -2.37 -2.16 8.65
N GLU A 45 -1.52 -3.19 8.68
CA GLU A 45 -0.40 -3.28 9.61
C GLU A 45 0.79 -2.50 9.03
N VAL A 46 0.92 -1.23 9.43
CA VAL A 46 1.93 -0.32 8.88
C VAL A 46 3.12 -0.17 9.82
N SER A 47 4.30 -0.51 9.30
CA SER A 47 5.59 -0.37 9.97
C SER A 47 6.44 0.67 9.25
N SER A 48 6.68 1.82 9.87
CA SER A 48 7.47 2.91 9.30
C SER A 48 8.89 2.90 9.86
N THR A 49 9.89 3.02 9.00
CA THR A 49 11.29 3.17 9.40
C THR A 49 11.99 4.25 8.59
N ASP A 50 12.80 5.08 9.25
CA ASP A 50 13.68 6.06 8.61
C ASP A 50 15.13 5.57 8.54
N ALA A 51 15.36 4.34 9.03
CA ALA A 51 16.67 3.74 9.11
C ALA A 51 17.09 3.15 7.75
N PHE A 52 18.39 3.22 7.48
CA PHE A 52 18.97 2.81 6.20
C PHE A 52 19.66 1.45 6.32
N GLY A 53 19.39 0.58 5.35
CA GLY A 53 20.14 -0.66 5.14
C GLY A 53 19.33 -1.92 5.45
N ALA A 54 19.95 -3.07 5.19
CA ALA A 54 19.33 -4.38 5.37
C ALA A 54 18.80 -4.60 6.80
N ASP A 55 19.60 -4.28 7.82
CA ASP A 55 19.15 -4.46 9.22
C ASP A 55 17.91 -3.62 9.54
N ALA A 56 17.81 -2.39 9.04
CA ALA A 56 16.63 -1.54 9.22
C ALA A 56 15.37 -2.14 8.58
N LEU A 57 15.47 -2.64 7.34
CA LEU A 57 14.37 -3.30 6.64
C LEU A 57 13.94 -4.60 7.36
N ARG A 58 14.92 -5.33 7.91
CA ARG A 58 14.68 -6.53 8.71
C ARG A 58 13.93 -6.21 9.99
N GLU A 59 14.38 -5.21 10.73
CA GLU A 59 13.73 -4.74 11.96
C GLU A 59 12.31 -4.20 11.68
N ALA A 60 12.11 -3.58 10.52
CA ALA A 60 10.79 -3.14 10.06
C ALA A 60 9.87 -4.31 9.65
N GLY A 61 10.43 -5.50 9.42
CA GLY A 61 9.70 -6.73 9.15
C GLY A 61 9.34 -6.93 7.67
N VAL A 62 10.20 -6.48 6.74
CA VAL A 62 10.04 -6.64 5.28
C VAL A 62 9.95 -8.10 4.83
N GLU A 63 10.61 -9.01 5.55
CA GLU A 63 10.62 -10.45 5.23
C GLU A 63 9.22 -11.07 5.18
N ASP A 64 8.28 -10.54 5.98
CA ASP A 64 6.88 -10.99 6.02
C ASP A 64 5.90 -9.92 5.52
N ALA A 65 6.39 -8.85 4.91
CA ALA A 65 5.54 -7.77 4.40
C ALA A 65 4.88 -8.18 3.07
N ASP A 66 3.60 -7.82 2.89
CA ASP A 66 2.91 -7.96 1.62
C ASP A 66 3.35 -6.87 0.64
N ALA A 67 3.62 -5.67 1.15
CA ALA A 67 4.06 -4.52 0.37
C ALA A 67 5.11 -3.68 1.09
N VAL A 68 6.01 -3.07 0.32
CA VAL A 68 7.06 -2.18 0.83
C VAL A 68 7.03 -0.89 0.04
N VAL A 69 6.81 0.24 0.70
CA VAL A 69 6.79 1.58 0.12
C VAL A 69 8.08 2.30 0.47
N ILE A 70 8.79 2.81 -0.53
CA ILE A 70 10.11 3.41 -0.36
C ILE A 70 10.10 4.80 -0.96
N GLY A 71 10.40 5.82 -0.15
CA GLY A 71 10.50 7.20 -0.59
C GLY A 71 11.78 7.48 -1.39
N GLY A 72 11.75 8.55 -2.18
CA GLY A 72 12.83 9.01 -3.04
C GLY A 72 14.16 9.28 -2.35
N GLY A 73 14.16 9.51 -1.03
CA GLY A 73 15.38 9.65 -0.22
C GLY A 73 16.20 8.36 -0.10
N TYR A 74 15.62 7.21 -0.40
CA TYR A 74 16.19 5.89 -0.09
C TYR A 74 16.14 4.89 -1.27
N PRO A 75 16.53 5.28 -2.49
CA PRO A 75 16.31 4.46 -3.68
C PRO A 75 17.03 3.10 -3.64
N THR A 76 18.17 3.01 -2.94
CA THR A 76 18.91 1.75 -2.80
C THR A 76 18.15 0.71 -1.98
N GLN A 77 17.20 1.12 -1.13
CA GLN A 77 16.39 0.21 -0.33
C GLN A 77 15.45 -0.63 -1.20
N VAL A 78 15.12 -0.17 -2.42
CA VAL A 78 14.29 -0.95 -3.38
C VAL A 78 14.94 -2.28 -3.68
N VAL A 79 16.25 -2.26 -3.96
CA VAL A 79 17.01 -3.48 -4.26
C VAL A 79 17.08 -4.38 -3.03
N VAL A 80 17.39 -3.79 -1.86
CA VAL A 80 17.52 -4.54 -0.61
C VAL A 80 16.19 -5.19 -0.20
N ALA A 81 15.07 -4.47 -0.34
CA ALA A 81 13.74 -5.00 -0.06
C ALA A 81 13.42 -6.20 -0.96
N LYS A 82 13.74 -6.11 -2.26
CA LYS A 82 13.51 -7.21 -3.22
C LYS A 82 14.46 -8.40 -2.99
N GLU A 83 15.69 -8.16 -2.54
CA GLU A 83 16.61 -9.22 -2.13
C GLU A 83 16.14 -9.95 -0.87
N MET A 84 15.53 -9.23 0.08
CA MET A 84 15.01 -9.80 1.32
C MET A 84 13.69 -10.55 1.11
N ASN A 85 12.77 -9.93 0.39
CA ASN A 85 11.46 -10.50 0.08
C ASN A 85 11.15 -10.25 -1.40
N PRO A 86 11.44 -11.22 -2.28
CA PRO A 86 11.17 -11.08 -3.71
C PRO A 86 9.66 -11.15 -4.02
N ASP A 87 8.85 -11.72 -3.13
CA ASP A 87 7.39 -11.84 -3.25
C ASP A 87 6.66 -10.57 -2.79
N ALA A 88 7.30 -9.71 -1.97
CA ALA A 88 6.73 -8.43 -1.58
C ALA A 88 6.58 -7.49 -2.79
N ARG A 89 5.49 -6.73 -2.78
CA ARG A 89 5.22 -5.68 -3.77
C ARG A 89 6.00 -4.42 -3.39
N VAL A 90 7.05 -4.10 -4.14
CA VAL A 90 7.90 -2.94 -3.87
C VAL A 90 7.39 -1.73 -4.64
N LEU A 91 6.98 -0.71 -3.91
CA LEU A 91 6.49 0.55 -4.40
C LEU A 91 7.53 1.64 -4.15
N PHE A 92 7.87 2.41 -5.17
CA PHE A 92 8.78 3.54 -5.04
C PHE A 92 8.05 4.86 -5.26
N VAL A 93 8.15 5.80 -4.32
CA VAL A 93 7.49 7.11 -4.39
C VAL A 93 8.56 8.19 -4.56
N SER A 94 8.66 8.72 -5.77
CA SER A 94 9.58 9.80 -6.13
C SER A 94 9.34 10.26 -7.56
N ASP A 95 9.48 11.56 -7.82
CA ASP A 95 9.54 12.09 -9.19
C ASP A 95 10.85 11.72 -9.90
N GLU A 96 11.95 11.62 -9.13
CA GLU A 96 13.25 11.22 -9.64
C GLU A 96 13.48 9.73 -9.39
N VAL A 97 13.35 8.94 -10.46
CA VAL A 97 13.46 7.48 -10.41
C VAL A 97 14.73 7.00 -11.10
N PRO A 98 15.74 6.54 -10.33
CA PRO A 98 16.96 5.98 -10.89
C PRO A 98 16.70 4.75 -11.77
N GLY A 99 17.57 4.50 -12.75
CA GLY A 99 17.40 3.37 -13.68
C GLY A 99 17.34 1.99 -12.99
N PHE A 100 18.07 1.81 -11.90
CA PHE A 100 18.04 0.55 -11.14
C PHE A 100 16.72 0.33 -10.39
N VAL A 101 16.04 1.40 -9.98
CA VAL A 101 14.73 1.31 -9.33
C VAL A 101 13.69 0.82 -10.33
N ARG A 102 13.70 1.34 -11.56
CA ARG A 102 12.77 0.90 -12.62
C ARG A 102 12.86 -0.58 -12.96
N GLY A 103 14.00 -1.22 -12.69
CA GLY A 103 14.20 -2.65 -12.91
C GLY A 103 13.85 -3.53 -11.72
N ASN A 104 13.66 -2.96 -10.52
CA ASN A 104 13.46 -3.72 -9.27
C ASN A 104 12.16 -3.37 -8.54
N ALA A 105 11.62 -2.17 -8.71
CA ALA A 105 10.32 -1.78 -8.16
C ALA A 105 9.20 -2.34 -9.02
N ASP A 106 8.16 -2.86 -8.36
CA ASP A 106 6.95 -3.35 -9.02
C ASP A 106 6.04 -2.19 -9.44
N LEU A 107 6.00 -1.11 -8.66
CA LEU A 107 5.21 0.07 -8.96
C LEU A 107 5.99 1.34 -8.59
N ILE A 108 5.74 2.42 -9.32
CA ILE A 108 6.38 3.71 -9.14
C ILE A 108 5.28 4.77 -9.11
N LEU A 109 5.25 5.56 -8.04
CA LEU A 109 4.38 6.71 -7.86
C LEU A 109 5.20 7.99 -7.87
N SER A 110 4.63 9.05 -8.45
CA SER A 110 5.13 10.40 -8.27
C SER A 110 4.87 10.87 -6.84
N ASP A 111 5.66 11.84 -6.38
CA ASP A 111 5.52 12.42 -5.04
C ASP A 111 4.13 13.06 -4.84
N GLU A 112 3.60 13.69 -5.90
CA GLU A 112 2.25 14.24 -5.96
C GLU A 112 1.13 13.19 -5.76
N LEU A 113 1.46 11.91 -5.87
CA LEU A 113 0.53 10.79 -5.71
C LEU A 113 0.84 9.95 -4.46
N ALA A 114 1.69 10.44 -3.54
CA ALA A 114 2.00 9.74 -2.29
C ALA A 114 0.74 9.46 -1.45
N ASP A 115 -0.20 10.41 -1.36
CA ASP A 115 -1.49 10.20 -0.67
C ASP A 115 -2.37 9.10 -1.30
N ARG A 116 -2.10 8.71 -2.54
CA ARG A 116 -2.81 7.65 -3.26
C ARG A 116 -2.14 6.28 -3.07
N VAL A 117 -1.16 6.18 -2.16
CA VAL A 117 -0.42 4.94 -1.89
C VAL A 117 -1.35 3.76 -1.57
N VAL A 118 -2.39 4.03 -0.78
CA VAL A 118 -3.40 3.04 -0.37
C VAL A 118 -4.13 2.51 -1.61
N GLU A 119 -4.68 3.42 -2.42
CA GLU A 119 -5.37 3.06 -3.65
C GLU A 119 -4.46 2.31 -4.64
N ALA A 120 -3.18 2.67 -4.71
CA ALA A 120 -2.21 2.01 -5.57
C ALA A 120 -1.87 0.58 -5.09
N LEU A 121 -1.89 0.33 -3.78
CA LEU A 121 -1.69 -0.99 -3.20
C LEU A 121 -2.94 -1.87 -3.33
N GLU A 122 -4.13 -1.28 -3.26
CA GLU A 122 -5.40 -1.99 -3.42
C GLU A 122 -5.76 -2.24 -4.90
N THR A 123 -5.27 -1.40 -5.81
CA THR A 123 -5.48 -1.55 -7.25
C THR A 123 -4.57 -2.66 -7.78
N ASP A 124 -5.08 -3.88 -7.74
CA ASP A 124 -4.57 -5.02 -8.51
C ASP A 124 -4.99 -4.96 -9.99
N GLU A 125 -5.73 -3.92 -10.40
CA GLU A 125 -6.22 -3.81 -11.76
C GLU A 125 -5.16 -3.20 -12.69
N ASN A 126 -4.44 -4.10 -13.34
CA ASN A 126 -3.80 -3.90 -14.64
C ASN A 126 -4.71 -3.08 -15.58
N VAL A 127 -4.44 -1.78 -15.72
CA VAL A 127 -4.99 -0.94 -16.79
C VAL A 127 -3.99 -0.86 -17.94
#